data_AF-A0A2H6EM44-F1
#
_entry.id   AF-A0A2H6EM44-F1
#
_cell.length_a   1.000
_cell.length_b   1.000
_cell.length_c   1.000
_cell.angle_alpha   90.00
_cell.angle_beta   90.00
_cell.angle_gamma   90.00
#
_symmetry.space_group_name_H-M   'P 1'
#
loop_
_entity.id
_entity.type
_entity.pdbx_description
1 polymer ?
#
loop_
_entity_poly.entity_id
_entity_poly.type
_entity_poly.pdbx_seq_one_letter_code
_entity_poly.pdbx_strand_id
1 'polypeptide(L)'
;MKVNKLTIVLNEQQNNLSMLLEIIKNKQKALVERDDDSIKLSVKREEKILLKIQSLEEKRISAIETVYTENNLSIEDYRITTLLQSLNSSLDKKTIEVLSDYKLNIKNLILEIMKLNQQNMFLIQHTRQFFSETINAILSSTKRSLIDRKG
;
A
#
# COMPACT_ATOMS: atom_id res chain seq x y z
N MET A 1 7.21 -25.16 -16.90
CA MET A 1 5.75 -24.87 -16.89
C MET A 1 5.60 -23.37 -17.11
N LYS A 2 4.91 -22.96 -18.19
CA LYS A 2 4.91 -21.59 -18.74
C LYS A 2 4.45 -20.48 -17.79
N VAL A 3 3.71 -20.84 -16.73
CA VAL A 3 3.12 -19.89 -15.77
C VAL A 3 3.89 -19.84 -14.43
N ASN A 4 4.79 -20.78 -14.15
CA ASN A 4 5.43 -20.89 -12.84
C ASN A 4 6.18 -19.62 -12.43
N LYS A 5 6.86 -18.96 -13.37
CA LYS A 5 7.59 -17.71 -13.10
C LYS A 5 6.61 -16.59 -12.68
N LEU A 6 5.46 -16.49 -13.35
CA LEU A 6 4.43 -15.53 -12.98
C LEU A 6 3.85 -15.84 -11.60
N THR A 7 3.56 -17.11 -11.31
CA THR A 7 3.06 -17.54 -10.00
C THR A 7 4.03 -17.20 -8.87
N ILE A 8 5.34 -17.40 -9.08
CA ILE A 8 6.37 -17.03 -8.11
C ILE A 8 6.36 -15.52 -7.86
N VAL A 9 6.33 -14.71 -8.92
CA VAL A 9 6.28 -13.24 -8.80
C VAL A 9 5.03 -12.78 -8.07
N LEU A 10 3.85 -13.36 -8.38
CA LEU A 10 2.60 -13.01 -7.71
C LEU A 10 2.61 -13.38 -6.23
N ASN A 11 3.20 -14.52 -5.87
CA ASN A 11 3.39 -14.91 -4.47
C ASN A 11 4.32 -13.92 -3.73
N GLU A 12 5.44 -13.55 -4.34
CA GLU A 12 6.32 -12.52 -3.77
C GLU A 12 5.60 -11.17 -3.62
N GLN A 13 4.71 -10.81 -4.56
CA GLN A 13 3.94 -9.56 -4.48
C GLN A 13 2.97 -9.60 -3.32
N GLN A 14 2.23 -10.71 -3.18
CA GLN A 14 1.31 -10.90 -2.06
C GLN A 14 2.06 -10.83 -0.71
N ASN A 15 3.25 -11.42 -0.61
CA ASN A 15 4.06 -11.36 0.59
C ASN A 15 4.53 -9.93 0.89
N ASN A 16 5.05 -9.21 -0.10
CA ASN A 16 5.49 -7.82 0.09
C ASN A 16 4.34 -6.88 0.48
N LEU A 17 3.16 -7.07 -0.12
CA LEU A 17 1.96 -6.31 0.24
C LEU A 17 1.48 -6.65 1.65
N SER A 18 1.52 -7.92 2.05
CA SER A 18 1.20 -8.33 3.42
C SER A 18 2.17 -7.71 4.43
N MET A 19 3.47 -7.65 4.11
CA MET A 19 4.45 -6.96 4.93
C MET A 19 4.17 -5.45 5.02
N LEU A 20 3.82 -4.80 3.91
CA LEU A 20 3.44 -3.39 3.90
C LEU A 20 2.21 -3.13 4.76
N LEU A 21 1.19 -3.99 4.67
CA LEU A 21 -0.01 -3.90 5.49
C LEU A 21 0.33 -3.93 6.99
N GLU A 22 1.19 -4.86 7.41
CA GLU A 22 1.63 -4.94 8.80
C GLU A 22 2.46 -3.72 9.23
N ILE A 23 3.31 -3.17 8.35
CA ILE A 23 4.03 -1.91 8.62
C ILE A 23 3.05 -0.76 8.84
N ILE A 24 2.00 -0.64 8.01
CA ILE A 24 0.99 0.42 8.11
C ILE A 24 0.14 0.26 9.38
N LYS A 25 -0.21 -0.96 9.77
CA LYS A 25 -0.90 -1.23 11.05
C LYS A 25 -0.04 -0.84 12.25
N ASN A 26 1.25 -1.20 12.23
CA ASN A 26 2.18 -0.80 13.29
C ASN A 26 2.34 0.72 13.36
N LYS A 27 2.40 1.39 12.20
CA LYS A 27 2.42 2.85 12.12
C LYS A 27 1.15 3.46 12.70
N GLN A 28 -0.03 2.88 12.43
CA GLN A 28 -1.30 3.32 13.01
C GLN A 28 -1.28 3.22 14.54
N LYS A 29 -0.84 2.07 15.07
CA LYS A 29 -0.70 1.87 16.52
C LYS A 29 0.22 2.92 17.14
N ALA A 30 1.40 3.12 16.55
CA ALA A 30 2.36 4.11 17.03
C ALA A 30 1.83 5.55 16.97
N LEU A 31 1.03 5.91 15.95
CA LEU A 31 0.34 7.21 15.87
C LEU A 31 -0.65 7.41 17.02
N VAL A 32 -1.43 6.37 17.36
CA VAL A 32 -2.38 6.41 18.48
C VAL A 32 -1.65 6.53 19.81
N GLU A 33 -0.56 5.78 19.99
CA GLU A 33 0.25 5.76 21.21
C GLU A 33 1.20 6.97 21.35
N ARG A 34 1.34 7.77 20.29
CA ARG A 34 2.29 8.90 20.19
C ARG A 34 3.76 8.46 20.39
N ASP A 35 4.09 7.27 19.89
CA ASP A 35 5.45 6.73 19.92
C ASP A 35 6.22 7.17 18.66
N ASP A 36 6.94 8.29 18.80
CA ASP A 36 7.72 8.90 17.72
C ASP A 36 8.81 7.98 17.15
N ASP A 37 9.42 7.15 17.99
CA ASP A 37 10.49 6.25 17.55
C ASP A 37 9.93 5.10 16.71
N SER A 38 8.80 4.53 17.14
CA SER A 38 8.08 3.52 16.34
C SER A 38 7.52 4.09 15.05
N ILE A 39 7.06 5.36 15.03
CA ILE A 39 6.64 6.05 13.80
C ILE A 39 7.83 6.15 12.83
N LYS A 40 8.97 6.68 13.29
CA LYS A 40 10.18 6.82 12.45
C LYS A 40 10.66 5.48 11.91
N LEU A 41 10.67 4.44 12.75
CA LEU A 41 11.04 3.09 12.34
C LEU A 41 10.09 2.54 11.28
N SER A 42 8.79 2.77 11.45
CA SER A 42 7.76 2.32 10.50
C SER A 42 7.91 3.03 9.15
N VAL A 43 8.16 4.34 9.13
CA VAL A 43 8.41 5.10 7.89
C VAL A 43 9.62 4.55 7.13
N LYS A 44 10.75 4.30 7.82
CA LYS A 44 11.94 3.73 7.18
C LYS A 44 11.68 2.33 6.60
N ARG A 45 10.86 1.51 7.26
CA ARG A 45 10.48 0.18 6.78
C ARG A 45 9.54 0.27 5.58
N GLU A 46 8.59 1.21 5.62
CA GLU A 46 7.64 1.51 4.56
C GLU A 46 8.37 1.92 3.26
N GLU A 47 9.31 2.86 3.33
CA GLU A 47 10.13 3.26 2.18
C GLU A 47 10.86 2.07 1.54
N LYS A 48 11.49 1.22 2.37
CA LYS A 48 12.21 0.04 1.89
C LYS A 48 11.31 -0.97 1.20
N ILE A 49 10.12 -1.23 1.76
CA ILE A 49 9.20 -2.22 1.16
C ILE A 49 8.55 -1.67 -0.10
N LEU A 50 8.27 -0.36 -0.18
CA LEU A 50 7.73 0.27 -1.39
C LEU A 50 8.69 0.15 -2.58
N LEU A 51 10.00 0.35 -2.36
CA LEU A 51 11.01 0.11 -3.41
C LEU A 51 11.01 -1.35 -3.90
N LYS A 52 10.85 -2.31 -2.99
CA LYS A 52 10.75 -3.74 -3.35
C LYS A 52 9.48 -4.04 -4.15
N ILE A 53 8.34 -3.45 -3.76
CA ILE A 53 7.06 -3.60 -4.47
C ILE A 53 7.19 -3.04 -5.90
N GLN A 54 7.79 -1.85 -6.05
CA GLN A 54 8.00 -1.23 -7.36
C GLN A 54 8.87 -2.11 -8.27
N SER A 55 10.03 -2.58 -7.79
CA SER A 55 10.88 -3.49 -8.56
C SER A 55 10.18 -4.81 -8.91
N LEU A 56 9.32 -5.31 -8.03
CA LEU A 56 8.61 -6.55 -8.27
C LEU A 56 7.45 -6.39 -9.27
N GLU A 57 6.88 -5.20 -9.37
CA GLU A 57 5.90 -4.88 -10.42
C GLU A 57 6.51 -4.91 -11.81
N GLU A 58 7.73 -4.39 -11.98
CA GLU A 58 8.49 -4.52 -13.23
C GLU A 58 8.71 -6.00 -13.58
N LYS A 59 9.10 -6.82 -12.60
CA LYS A 59 9.25 -8.27 -12.79
C LYS A 59 7.93 -8.95 -13.17
N ARG A 60 6.79 -8.49 -12.63
CA ARG A 60 5.46 -9.02 -12.97
C ARG A 60 5.13 -8.72 -14.43
N ILE A 61 5.38 -7.48 -14.88
CA ILE A 61 5.19 -7.07 -16.27
C ILE A 61 6.03 -7.97 -17.19
N SER A 62 7.34 -8.12 -16.93
CA SER A 62 8.19 -8.98 -17.74
C SER A 62 7.80 -10.47 -17.69
N ALA A 63 7.27 -10.95 -16.56
CA ALA A 63 6.75 -12.31 -16.47
C ALA A 63 5.50 -12.50 -17.33
N ILE A 64 4.61 -11.50 -17.38
CA ILE A 64 3.43 -11.51 -18.25
C ILE A 64 3.83 -11.48 -19.73
N GLU A 65 4.79 -10.63 -20.10
CA GLU A 65 5.36 -10.59 -21.45
C GLU A 65 5.90 -11.96 -21.88
N THR A 66 6.68 -12.58 -20.99
CA THR A 66 7.22 -13.94 -21.22
C THR A 66 6.09 -14.94 -21.49
N VAL A 67 5.01 -14.89 -20.72
CA VAL A 67 3.85 -15.79 -20.91
C VAL A 67 3.17 -15.53 -22.26
N TYR A 68 2.98 -14.27 -22.67
CA TYR A 68 2.43 -13.95 -23.99
C TYR A 68 3.32 -14.48 -25.12
N THR A 69 4.62 -14.19 -25.07
CA THR A 69 5.60 -14.63 -26.07
C THR A 69 5.69 -16.15 -26.18
N GLU A 70 5.77 -16.86 -25.05
CA GLU A 70 5.84 -18.34 -25.02
C GLU A 70 4.57 -19.04 -25.53
N ASN A 71 3.46 -18.32 -25.63
CA ASN A 71 2.19 -18.82 -26.16
C ASN A 71 1.84 -18.24 -27.52
N ASN A 72 2.75 -17.49 -28.17
CA ASN A 72 2.53 -16.83 -29.46
C ASN A 72 1.27 -15.94 -29.47
N LEU A 73 1.01 -15.27 -28.36
CA LEU A 73 -0.12 -14.36 -28.20
C LEU A 73 0.34 -12.91 -28.30
N SER A 74 -0.48 -12.05 -28.88
CA SER A 74 -0.28 -10.61 -28.86
C SER A 74 -0.55 -10.06 -27.45
N ILE A 75 0.34 -9.21 -26.95
CA ILE A 75 0.13 -8.49 -25.69
C ILE A 75 -0.95 -7.43 -25.94
N GLU A 76 -2.09 -7.56 -25.26
CA GLU A 76 -3.13 -6.52 -25.24
C GLU A 76 -2.90 -5.53 -24.09
N ASP A 77 -2.67 -6.05 -22.88
CA ASP A 77 -2.31 -5.30 -21.69
C ASP A 77 -1.58 -6.18 -20.67
N TYR A 78 -1.21 -5.59 -19.52
CA TYR A 78 -0.47 -6.26 -18.45
C TYR A 78 -1.35 -6.68 -17.26
N ARG A 79 -2.67 -6.76 -17.43
CA ARG A 79 -3.61 -7.17 -16.38
C ARG A 79 -3.75 -8.69 -16.38
N ILE A 80 -3.72 -9.29 -15.19
CA ILE A 80 -3.93 -10.74 -15.02
C ILE A 80 -5.29 -11.19 -15.57
N THR A 81 -6.31 -10.32 -15.54
CA THR A 81 -7.63 -10.62 -16.14
C THR A 81 -7.56 -10.89 -17.62
N THR A 82 -6.86 -10.03 -18.35
CA THR A 82 -6.76 -10.09 -19.81
C THR A 82 -5.91 -11.29 -20.18
N LEU A 83 -4.81 -11.52 -19.47
CA LEU A 83 -3.98 -12.71 -19.61
C LEU A 83 -4.78 -14.02 -19.43
N LEU A 84 -5.60 -14.11 -18.38
CA LEU A 84 -6.43 -15.29 -18.13
C LEU A 84 -7.47 -15.50 -19.24
N GLN A 85 -8.06 -14.42 -19.76
CA GLN A 85 -8.99 -14.52 -20.89
C GLN A 85 -8.29 -15.04 -22.16
N SER A 86 -7.08 -14.55 -22.47
CA SER A 86 -6.30 -15.00 -23.63
C SER A 86 -5.82 -16.45 -23.52
N LEU A 87 -5.72 -16.98 -22.29
CA LEU A 87 -5.17 -18.31 -22.01
C LEU A 87 -6.22 -19.36 -21.59
N ASN A 88 -7.52 -19.01 -21.59
CA ASN A 88 -8.60 -19.85 -21.07
C ASN A 88 -8.69 -21.26 -21.68
N SER A 89 -8.25 -21.44 -22.93
CA SER A 89 -8.21 -22.74 -23.62
C SER A 89 -6.87 -23.48 -23.49
N SER A 90 -5.82 -22.80 -23.04
CA SER A 90 -4.43 -23.28 -23.05
C SER A 90 -3.91 -23.67 -21.66
N LEU A 91 -4.59 -23.25 -20.59
CA LEU A 91 -4.23 -23.55 -19.21
C LEU A 91 -5.17 -24.57 -18.60
N ASP A 92 -4.62 -25.40 -17.72
CA ASP A 92 -5.44 -26.26 -16.88
C ASP A 92 -6.23 -25.44 -15.86
N LYS A 93 -7.39 -25.97 -15.47
CA LYS A 93 -8.33 -25.30 -14.55
C LYS A 93 -7.67 -24.91 -13.22
N LYS A 94 -6.76 -25.74 -12.69
CA LYS A 94 -6.09 -25.49 -11.41
C LYS A 94 -5.17 -24.28 -11.50
N THR A 95 -4.43 -24.13 -12.60
CA THR A 95 -3.58 -22.95 -12.83
C THR A 95 -4.40 -21.66 -12.94
N ILE A 96 -5.56 -21.71 -13.63
CA ILE A 96 -6.48 -20.57 -13.74
C ILE A 96 -7.03 -20.17 -12.37
N GLU A 97 -7.44 -21.14 -11.55
CA GLU A 97 -7.91 -20.91 -10.18
C GLU A 97 -6.82 -20.23 -9.33
N VAL A 98 -5.60 -20.78 -9.32
CA VAL A 98 -4.48 -20.23 -8.56
C VAL A 98 -4.17 -18.78 -8.94
N LEU A 99 -4.11 -18.46 -10.24
CA LEU A 99 -3.87 -17.08 -10.68
C LEU A 99 -5.02 -16.14 -10.33
N SER A 100 -6.26 -16.63 -10.39
CA SER A 100 -7.45 -15.87 -10.00
C SER A 100 -7.44 -15.55 -8.51
N ASP A 101 -7.03 -16.50 -7.68
CA ASP A 101 -6.88 -16.33 -6.23
C ASP A 101 -5.81 -15.27 -5.91
N TYR A 102 -4.63 -15.36 -6.54
CA TYR A 102 -3.59 -14.33 -6.37
C TYR A 102 -4.10 -12.94 -6.74
N LYS A 103 -4.78 -12.81 -7.88
CA LYS A 103 -5.38 -11.54 -8.32
C LYS A 103 -6.35 -10.99 -7.27
N LEU A 104 -7.24 -11.82 -6.74
CA LEU A 104 -8.23 -11.41 -5.75
C LEU A 104 -7.54 -11.00 -4.44
N ASN A 105 -6.61 -11.79 -3.96
CA ASN A 105 -5.89 -11.55 -2.70
C ASN A 105 -5.05 -10.27 -2.78
N ILE A 106 -4.30 -10.07 -3.86
CA ILE A 106 -3.53 -8.85 -4.10
C ILE A 106 -4.46 -7.62 -4.14
N LYS A 107 -5.59 -7.71 -4.84
CA LYS A 107 -6.58 -6.62 -4.88
C LYS A 107 -7.09 -6.27 -3.49
N ASN A 108 -7.45 -7.28 -2.69
CA ASN A 108 -7.96 -7.06 -1.34
C ASN A 108 -6.91 -6.42 -0.43
N LEU A 109 -5.66 -6.88 -0.49
CA LEU A 109 -4.54 -6.28 0.26
C LEU A 109 -4.33 -4.81 -0.12
N ILE A 110 -4.35 -4.47 -1.41
CA ILE A 110 -4.22 -3.08 -1.87
C ILE A 110 -5.34 -2.21 -1.30
N LEU A 111 -6.59 -2.66 -1.37
CA LEU A 111 -7.73 -1.91 -0.84
C LEU A 111 -7.62 -1.69 0.68
N GLU A 112 -7.18 -2.71 1.43
CA GLU A 112 -6.97 -2.60 2.87
C GLU A 112 -5.84 -1.63 3.22
N ILE A 113 -4.71 -1.74 2.51
CA ILE A 113 -3.56 -0.82 2.64
C ILE A 113 -4.00 0.63 2.38
N MET A 114 -4.74 0.89 1.30
CA MET A 114 -5.24 2.22 0.96
C MET A 114 -6.14 2.78 2.06
N LYS A 115 -7.07 1.96 2.56
CA LYS A 115 -7.99 2.35 3.64
C LYS A 115 -7.23 2.71 4.92
N LEU A 116 -6.30 1.86 5.37
CA LEU A 116 -5.52 2.11 6.59
C LEU A 116 -4.62 3.33 6.43
N ASN A 117 -3.99 3.51 5.27
CA ASN A 117 -3.16 4.68 5.02
C ASN A 117 -3.98 5.98 5.05
N GLN A 118 -5.21 5.96 4.51
CA GLN A 118 -6.13 7.09 4.61
C GLN A 118 -6.51 7.40 6.07
N GLN A 119 -6.75 6.37 6.89
CA GLN A 119 -7.01 6.56 8.32
C GLN A 119 -5.80 7.16 9.05
N ASN A 120 -4.59 6.71 8.74
CA ASN A 120 -3.36 7.27 9.31
C ASN A 120 -3.19 8.75 8.93
N MET A 121 -3.50 9.11 7.68
CA MET A 121 -3.50 10.50 7.23
C MET A 121 -4.46 11.36 8.06
N PHE A 122 -5.67 10.86 8.32
CA PHE A 122 -6.66 11.55 9.14
C PHE A 122 -6.15 11.81 10.57
N LEU A 123 -5.53 10.80 11.22
CA LEU A 123 -4.95 10.95 12.56
C LEU A 123 -3.87 12.04 12.61
N ILE A 124 -2.99 12.06 11.59
CA ILE A 124 -1.94 13.07 11.47
C ILE A 124 -2.54 14.46 11.29
N GLN A 125 -3.52 14.62 10.42
CA GLN A 125 -4.20 15.90 10.16
C GLN A 125 -4.90 16.43 11.42
N HIS A 126 -5.64 15.57 12.13
CA HIS A 126 -6.31 15.93 13.37
C HIS A 126 -5.30 16.40 14.44
N THR A 127 -4.18 15.68 14.57
CA THR A 127 -3.10 16.06 15.50
C THR A 127 -2.55 17.45 15.17
N ARG A 128 -2.29 17.73 13.88
CA ARG A 128 -1.82 19.05 13.42
C ARG A 128 -2.83 20.16 13.69
N GLN A 129 -4.12 19.89 13.49
CA GLN A 129 -5.19 20.85 13.77
C GLN A 129 -5.23 21.20 15.27
N PHE A 130 -5.19 20.18 16.13
CA PHE A 130 -5.15 20.38 17.58
C PHE A 130 -3.96 21.24 18.04
N PHE A 131 -2.77 21.01 17.48
CA PHE A 131 -1.61 21.86 17.74
C PHE A 131 -1.84 23.32 17.32
N SER A 132 -2.40 23.54 16.13
CA SER A 132 -2.72 24.88 15.62
C SER A 132 -3.71 25.61 16.53
N GLU A 133 -4.79 24.94 16.93
CA GLU A 133 -5.79 25.48 17.85
C GLU A 133 -5.19 25.82 19.21
N THR A 134 -4.34 24.95 19.74
CA THR A 134 -3.65 25.18 21.02
C THR A 134 -2.72 26.39 20.96
N ILE A 135 -1.91 26.52 19.90
CA ILE A 135 -1.02 27.68 19.71
C ILE A 135 -1.84 28.97 19.58
N ASN A 136 -2.92 28.95 18.81
CA ASN A 136 -3.79 30.12 18.63
C ASN A 136 -4.48 30.53 19.95
N ALA A 137 -4.88 29.57 20.79
CA ALA A 137 -5.44 29.85 22.10
C ALA A 137 -4.41 30.55 23.01
N ILE A 138 -3.16 30.08 23.02
CA ILE A 138 -2.07 30.70 23.79
C ILE A 138 -1.84 32.13 23.28
N LEU A 139 -1.64 32.33 21.97
CA LEU A 139 -1.34 33.64 21.39
C LEU A 139 -2.49 34.65 21.52
N SER A 140 -3.74 34.20 21.47
CA SER A 140 -4.91 35.06 21.66
C SER A 140 -5.16 35.41 23.13
N SER A 141 -4.82 34.52 24.07
CA SER A 141 -4.88 34.80 25.51
C SER A 141 -3.90 35.91 25.95
N THR A 142 -2.73 36.01 25.31
CA THR A 142 -1.75 37.07 25.58
C THR A 142 -2.25 38.47 25.20
N LYS A 143 -3.17 38.58 24.22
CA LYS A 143 -3.74 39.87 23.81
C LYS A 143 -4.81 40.42 24.77
N ARG A 144 -5.43 39.59 25.63
CA ARG A 144 -6.47 40.05 26.57
C ARG A 144 -5.91 40.58 27.90
N SER A 145 -4.67 40.24 28.27
CA SER A 145 -4.07 40.62 29.56
C SER A 145 -3.60 42.08 29.68
N LEU A 146 -3.62 42.87 28.59
CA LEU A 146 -3.06 44.23 28.58
C LEU A 146 -4.12 45.35 28.63
N ILE A 147 -5.41 45.02 28.55
CA ILE A 147 -6.49 46.03 28.50
C ILE A 147 -7.13 46.27 29.88
N ASP A 148 -6.90 45.39 30.86
CA ASP A 148 -7.60 45.42 32.16
C ASP A 148 -6.83 46.14 33.30
N ARG A 149 -5.83 46.97 32.97
CA ARG A 149 -5.04 47.76 33.94
C ARG A 149 -5.01 49.25 33.62
N LYS A 150 -6.17 49.86 33.38
CA LYS A 150 -6.40 51.32 33.59
C LYS A 150 -7.86 51.55 33.95
N GLY A 151 -8.17 51.33 35.22
CA GLY A 151 -9.22 52.01 35.97
C GLY A 151 -8.56 52.91 37.00
#